data_AF-A0A1B9ITS6-F1
#
_entry.id   AF-A0A1B9ITS6-F1
#
_cell.length_a   1.000
_cell.length_b   1.000
_cell.length_c   1.000
_cell.angle_alpha   90.00
_cell.angle_beta   90.00
_cell.angle_gamma   90.00
#
_symmetry.space_group_name_H-M   'P 1'
#
loop_
_entity.id
_entity.type
_entity.pdbx_description
1 polymer ?
#
loop_
_entity_poly.entity_id
_entity_poly.type
_entity_poly.pdbx_seq_one_letter_code
_entity_poly.pdbx_strand_id
1 'polypeptide(L)'
;MSQYPLSPDQVHSILSYLDLPPSDILPLPPIPLLTQHISNLPPSLLQHFTFLTPKQLTSIPTVKHRRLLYATSTPTPSILSVSQGRLRWPLLWERLGGDPLSAINENSQSAIEEEQWVSEGFMNDPNSDREKNQQVKKLGGFLRVLEEERESENVRIAKRMERRLENQGEEFDDSDEDEDESVSFNGKSGQDGRGDRIEVKENQEEVERVFGKRILEIFLDGMDTIDYTSIDFLEPPGGDPIALQDEEDRYFDDEEPSRTPNGHDQGAGQESSVRSRLNEDGKQTQNGQGEYDY
;
A
#
# COMPACT_ATOMS: atom_id res chain seq x y z
N MET A 1 31.02 20.50 10.89
CA MET A 1 29.57 20.79 10.98
C MET A 1 28.86 19.53 10.51
N SER A 2 28.02 18.90 11.33
CA SER A 2 27.30 17.69 10.92
C SER A 2 26.40 18.04 9.73
N GLN A 3 26.39 17.20 8.70
CA GLN A 3 25.63 17.44 7.47
C GLN A 3 24.14 17.12 7.62
N TYR A 4 23.70 16.70 8.81
CA TYR A 4 22.37 16.16 9.06
C TYR A 4 21.73 16.86 10.26
N PRO A 5 20.39 16.96 10.33
CA PRO A 5 19.66 17.66 11.37
C PRO A 5 19.58 16.88 12.70
N LEU A 6 20.63 16.13 13.05
CA LEU A 6 20.73 15.39 14.30
C LEU A 6 21.46 16.24 15.35
N SER A 7 20.88 16.32 16.55
CA SER A 7 21.53 16.95 17.69
C SER A 7 22.67 16.07 18.21
N PRO A 8 23.72 16.65 18.84
CA PRO A 8 24.81 15.85 19.39
C PRO A 8 24.30 14.84 20.42
N ASP A 9 23.31 15.19 21.24
CA ASP A 9 22.71 14.29 22.24
C ASP A 9 22.04 13.07 21.60
N GLN A 10 21.38 13.26 20.45
CA GLN A 10 20.79 12.17 19.67
C GLN A 10 21.87 11.26 19.10
N VAL A 11 22.95 11.83 18.56
CA VAL A 11 24.09 11.05 18.06
C VAL A 11 24.71 10.22 19.18
N HIS A 12 24.97 10.81 20.35
CA HIS A 12 25.52 10.09 21.50
C HIS A 12 24.61 8.97 21.97
N SER A 13 23.30 9.18 21.99
CA SER A 13 22.32 8.16 22.38
C SER A 13 22.34 6.97 21.42
N ILE A 14 22.42 7.23 20.11
CA ILE A 14 22.53 6.19 19.08
C ILE A 14 23.85 5.42 19.20
N LEU A 15 24.98 6.13 19.31
CA LEU A 15 26.30 5.50 19.40
C LEU A 15 26.46 4.71 20.70
N SER A 16 25.97 5.24 21.82
CA SER A 16 25.98 4.55 23.10
C SER A 16 25.12 3.28 23.09
N TYR A 17 24.01 3.27 22.35
CA TYR A 17 23.16 2.09 22.24
C TYR A 17 23.81 1.00 21.37
N LEU A 18 24.53 1.40 20.32
CA LEU A 18 25.23 0.49 19.40
C LEU A 18 26.63 0.07 19.90
N ASP A 19 27.00 0.44 21.12
CA ASP A 19 28.35 0.24 21.69
C ASP A 19 29.48 0.77 20.78
N LEU A 20 29.22 1.85 20.04
CA LEU A 20 30.17 2.51 19.16
C LEU A 20 30.97 3.59 19.90
N PRO A 21 32.20 3.93 19.44
CA PRO A 21 33.01 4.97 20.06
C PRO A 21 32.24 6.31 20.15
N PRO A 22 32.29 7.01 21.29
CA PRO A 22 31.56 8.26 21.47
C PRO A 22 32.09 9.33 20.51
N SER A 23 31.18 10.02 19.84
CA SER A 23 31.48 11.09 18.89
C SER A 23 30.29 12.04 18.76
N ASP A 24 30.57 13.29 18.38
CA ASP A 24 29.53 14.28 18.03
C ASP A 24 28.93 14.03 16.64
N ILE A 25 29.50 13.11 15.85
CA ILE A 25 29.12 12.85 14.46
C ILE A 25 28.97 11.34 14.25
N LEU A 26 27.97 10.93 13.46
CA LEU A 26 27.81 9.54 13.06
C LEU A 26 29.03 9.05 12.26
N PRO A 27 29.51 7.81 12.50
CA PRO A 27 30.64 7.24 11.77
C PRO A 27 30.31 6.93 10.31
N LEU A 28 29.03 6.73 10.01
CA LEU A 28 28.48 6.48 8.67
C LEU A 28 27.36 7.47 8.37
N PRO A 29 27.09 7.77 7.09
CA PRO A 29 25.89 8.49 6.71
C PRO A 29 24.61 7.74 7.17
N PRO A 30 23.49 8.45 7.37
CA PRO A 30 22.26 7.88 7.94
C PRO A 30 21.76 6.61 7.25
N ILE A 31 21.70 6.59 5.92
CA ILE A 31 21.18 5.43 5.17
C ILE A 31 22.06 4.19 5.37
N PRO A 32 23.38 4.21 5.08
CA PRO A 32 24.27 3.08 5.38
C PRO A 32 24.23 2.62 6.84
N LEU A 33 24.16 3.56 7.79
CA LEU A 33 24.05 3.23 9.22
C LEU A 33 22.76 2.44 9.51
N LEU A 34 21.62 2.92 9.01
CA LEU A 34 20.34 2.24 9.17
C LEU A 34 20.34 0.89 8.45
N THR A 35 20.86 0.77 7.23
CA THR A 35 20.97 -0.52 6.54
C THR A 35 21.71 -1.58 7.37
N GLN A 36 22.70 -1.17 8.17
CA GLN A 36 23.47 -2.08 9.02
C GLN A 36 22.83 -2.34 10.39
N HIS A 37 22.11 -1.37 10.95
CA HIS A 37 21.73 -1.40 12.38
C HIS A 37 20.24 -1.19 12.66
N ILE A 38 19.38 -1.09 11.63
CA ILE A 38 17.94 -0.85 11.82
C ILE A 38 17.24 -1.91 12.66
N SER A 39 17.67 -3.18 12.59
CA SER A 39 17.14 -4.28 13.40
C SER A 39 17.57 -4.21 14.87
N ASN A 40 18.69 -3.53 15.15
CA ASN A 40 19.24 -3.45 16.50
C ASN A 40 18.69 -2.23 17.23
N LEU A 41 18.35 -1.16 16.50
CA LEU A 41 17.91 0.09 17.11
C LEU A 41 16.46 0.03 17.60
N PRO A 42 16.16 0.51 18.83
CA PRO A 42 14.79 0.61 19.31
C PRO A 42 14.03 1.74 18.57
N PRO A 43 12.70 1.67 18.51
CA PRO A 43 11.87 2.65 17.80
C PRO A 43 12.11 4.10 18.24
N SER A 44 12.38 4.33 19.53
CA SER A 44 12.66 5.66 20.07
C SER A 44 13.89 6.32 19.46
N LEU A 45 14.93 5.54 19.14
CA LEU A 45 16.14 6.04 18.49
C LEU A 45 15.96 6.13 16.98
N LEU A 46 15.17 5.25 16.38
CA LEU A 46 14.83 5.31 14.95
C LEU A 46 14.04 6.56 14.58
N GLN A 47 13.20 7.09 15.49
CA GLN A 47 12.46 8.34 15.28
C GLN A 47 13.35 9.56 14.98
N HIS A 48 14.63 9.54 15.40
CA HIS A 48 15.57 10.61 15.04
C HIS A 48 15.88 10.66 13.54
N PHE A 49 15.57 9.62 12.78
CA PHE A 49 15.79 9.54 11.33
C PHE A 49 14.57 9.93 10.49
N THR A 50 13.51 10.48 11.09
CA THR A 50 12.30 10.99 10.40
C THR A 50 12.57 12.13 9.40
N PHE A 51 13.75 12.74 9.44
CA PHE A 51 14.16 13.73 8.44
C PHE A 51 14.47 13.13 7.06
N LEU A 52 14.65 11.81 6.97
CA LEU A 52 14.85 11.11 5.69
C LEU A 52 13.52 10.98 4.96
N THR A 53 13.53 11.15 3.64
CA THR A 53 12.30 11.02 2.86
C THR A 53 11.88 9.55 2.78
N PRO A 54 10.57 9.26 2.66
CA PRO A 54 10.10 7.88 2.47
C PRO A 54 10.80 7.17 1.31
N LYS A 55 11.09 7.90 0.22
CA LYS A 55 11.84 7.42 -0.95
C LYS A 55 13.32 7.12 -0.68
N GLN A 56 13.97 7.82 0.24
CA GLN A 56 15.34 7.47 0.65
C GLN A 56 15.33 6.19 1.49
N LEU A 57 14.36 6.06 2.39
CA LEU A 57 14.23 4.88 3.26
C LEU A 57 13.93 3.60 2.49
N THR A 58 13.33 3.66 1.30
CA THR A 58 13.05 2.46 0.47
C THR A 58 14.30 1.78 -0.07
N SER A 59 15.44 2.48 -0.06
CA SER A 59 16.75 1.87 -0.36
C SER A 59 17.20 0.87 0.70
N ILE A 60 16.61 0.91 1.91
CA ILE A 60 16.89 -0.02 3.00
C ILE A 60 15.99 -1.27 2.83
N PRO A 61 16.56 -2.47 2.58
CA PRO A 61 15.76 -3.67 2.30
C PRO A 61 14.76 -4.01 3.41
N THR A 62 15.17 -3.87 4.67
CA THR A 62 14.30 -4.12 5.84
C THR A 62 13.08 -3.21 5.85
N VAL A 63 13.24 -1.93 5.50
CA VAL A 63 12.12 -0.98 5.40
C VAL A 63 11.17 -1.41 4.30
N LYS A 64 11.69 -1.71 3.11
CA LYS A 64 10.87 -2.15 1.98
C LYS A 64 10.10 -3.44 2.29
N HIS A 65 10.74 -4.37 2.99
CA HIS A 65 10.11 -5.60 3.46
C HIS A 65 9.00 -5.34 4.49
N ARG A 66 9.24 -4.49 5.51
CA ARG A 66 8.21 -4.08 6.48
C ARG A 66 6.99 -3.45 5.81
N ARG A 67 7.21 -2.58 4.83
CA ARG A 67 6.12 -1.99 4.02
C ARG A 67 5.35 -3.05 3.23
N LEU A 68 6.04 -4.03 2.66
CA LEU A 68 5.39 -5.14 1.95
C LEU A 68 4.51 -5.97 2.90
N LEU A 69 5.01 -6.29 4.10
CA LEU A 69 4.24 -6.99 5.13
C LEU A 69 3.00 -6.18 5.55
N TYR A 70 3.16 -4.88 5.78
CA TYR A 70 2.03 -4.00 6.05
C TYR A 70 1.00 -4.01 4.91
N ALA A 71 1.46 -3.87 3.67
CA ALA A 71 0.59 -3.82 2.49
C ALA A 71 -0.17 -5.12 2.23
N THR A 72 0.42 -6.26 2.62
CA THR A 72 -0.17 -7.61 2.46
C THR A 72 -0.92 -8.08 3.70
N SER A 73 -0.97 -7.27 4.76
CA SER A 73 -1.71 -7.58 5.97
C SER A 73 -3.21 -7.75 5.70
N THR A 74 -3.86 -8.58 6.52
CA THR A 74 -5.30 -8.83 6.45
C THR A 74 -5.97 -8.30 7.73
N PRO A 75 -6.92 -7.35 7.64
CA PRO A 75 -7.46 -6.75 6.41
C PRO A 75 -6.49 -5.79 5.73
N THR A 76 -6.61 -5.65 4.41
CA THR A 76 -5.78 -4.73 3.62
C THR A 76 -5.92 -3.30 4.15
N PRO A 77 -4.81 -2.56 4.35
CA PRO A 77 -4.87 -1.18 4.80
C PRO A 77 -5.74 -0.31 3.90
N SER A 78 -6.64 0.48 4.50
CA SER A 78 -7.56 1.36 3.75
C SER A 78 -6.82 2.31 2.80
N ILE A 79 -5.62 2.74 3.16
CA ILE A 79 -4.78 3.63 2.36
C ILE A 79 -4.30 3.03 1.04
N LEU A 80 -4.33 1.70 0.92
CA LEU A 80 -4.00 0.94 -0.29
C LEU A 80 -5.25 0.44 -1.02
N SER A 81 -6.44 0.74 -0.51
CA SER A 81 -7.69 0.38 -1.18
C SER A 81 -7.86 1.16 -2.48
N VAL A 82 -8.51 0.52 -3.45
CA VAL A 82 -8.81 1.14 -4.75
C VAL A 82 -9.68 2.39 -4.57
N SER A 83 -10.67 2.37 -3.66
CA SER A 83 -11.55 3.51 -3.41
C SER A 83 -10.78 4.73 -2.91
N GLN A 84 -9.94 4.57 -1.89
CA GLN A 84 -9.09 5.67 -1.38
C GLN A 84 -8.04 6.10 -2.41
N GLY A 85 -7.50 5.14 -3.17
CA GLY A 85 -6.57 5.42 -4.25
C GLY A 85 -7.15 6.32 -5.34
N ARG A 86 -8.41 6.11 -5.74
CA ARG A 86 -9.10 6.93 -6.75
C ARG A 86 -9.24 8.39 -6.33
N LEU A 87 -9.50 8.64 -5.04
CA LEU A 87 -9.58 9.99 -4.50
C LEU A 87 -8.22 10.69 -4.49
N ARG A 88 -7.15 9.91 -4.36
CA ARG A 88 -5.79 10.42 -4.17
C ARG A 88 -4.97 10.56 -5.45
N TRP A 89 -5.16 9.65 -6.41
CA TRP A 89 -4.56 9.68 -7.76
C TRP A 89 -5.65 9.56 -8.83
N PRO A 90 -6.54 10.57 -8.91
CA PRO A 90 -7.62 10.56 -9.89
C PRO A 90 -7.08 10.54 -11.33
N LEU A 91 -5.99 11.24 -11.66
CA LEU A 91 -5.49 11.24 -13.04
C LEU A 91 -4.85 9.90 -13.39
N LEU A 92 -4.16 9.26 -12.46
CA LEU A 92 -3.67 7.89 -12.65
C LEU A 92 -4.81 6.91 -12.95
N TRP A 93 -5.93 6.99 -12.21
CA TRP A 93 -7.11 6.17 -12.46
C TRP A 93 -7.69 6.40 -13.87
N GLU A 94 -7.88 7.67 -14.24
CA GLU A 94 -8.40 8.08 -15.55
C GLU A 94 -7.50 7.59 -16.69
N ARG A 95 -6.18 7.73 -16.56
CA ARG A 95 -5.19 7.27 -17.56
C ARG A 95 -5.19 5.76 -17.78
N LEU A 96 -5.53 4.99 -16.75
CA LEU A 96 -5.66 3.54 -16.89
C LEU A 96 -6.96 3.13 -17.59
N GLY A 97 -7.85 4.09 -17.89
CA GLY A 97 -9.17 3.88 -18.49
C GLY A 97 -10.28 3.70 -17.46
N GLY A 98 -10.04 4.16 -16.22
CA GLY A 98 -11.02 4.14 -15.16
C GLY A 98 -12.09 5.20 -15.35
N ASP A 99 -13.32 4.89 -14.94
CA ASP A 99 -14.42 5.86 -14.99
C ASP A 99 -14.22 6.99 -13.96
N PRO A 100 -14.11 8.27 -14.40
CA PRO A 100 -13.96 9.42 -13.49
C PRO A 100 -15.14 9.59 -12.53
N LEU A 101 -16.35 9.21 -12.94
CA LEU A 101 -17.58 9.43 -12.17
C LEU A 101 -17.78 8.40 -11.07
N SER A 102 -17.22 7.20 -11.25
CA SER A 102 -17.27 6.11 -10.28
C SER A 102 -16.60 6.46 -8.94
N ALA A 103 -15.66 7.41 -8.91
CA ALA A 103 -15.03 7.87 -7.68
C ALA A 103 -15.98 8.71 -6.79
N ILE A 104 -16.96 9.38 -7.39
CA ILE A 104 -17.84 10.36 -6.73
C ILE A 104 -19.23 9.77 -6.47
N ASN A 105 -19.78 8.98 -7.40
CA ASN A 105 -21.22 8.68 -7.40
C ASN A 105 -21.63 7.35 -6.75
N GLU A 106 -20.81 6.31 -6.81
CA GLU A 106 -21.34 4.95 -6.55
C GLU A 106 -21.08 4.42 -5.15
N ASN A 107 -20.03 4.84 -4.44
CA ASN A 107 -19.69 4.30 -3.12
C ASN A 107 -18.81 5.26 -2.31
N SER A 108 -19.23 6.52 -2.14
CA SER A 108 -18.64 7.36 -1.08
C SER A 108 -18.98 6.72 0.26
N GLN A 109 -18.13 5.80 0.69
CA GLN A 109 -18.29 5.06 1.92
C GLN A 109 -18.34 6.04 3.10
N SER A 110 -17.60 7.16 3.01
CA SER A 110 -17.67 8.28 3.97
C SER A 110 -19.08 8.88 4.02
N ALA A 111 -19.66 9.26 2.88
CA ALA A 111 -20.98 9.87 2.84
C ALA A 111 -22.10 8.91 3.32
N ILE A 112 -21.98 7.61 3.01
CA ILE A 112 -22.89 6.58 3.51
C ILE A 112 -22.73 6.39 5.03
N GLU A 113 -21.49 6.33 5.53
CA GLU A 113 -21.20 6.22 6.96
C GLU A 113 -21.70 7.43 7.75
N GLU A 114 -21.59 8.64 7.19
CA GLU A 114 -22.14 9.85 7.81
C GLU A 114 -23.68 9.84 7.85
N GLU A 115 -24.33 9.46 6.75
CA GLU A 115 -25.80 9.31 6.72
C GLU A 115 -26.26 8.26 7.75
N GLN A 116 -25.58 7.12 7.81
CA GLN A 116 -25.86 6.04 8.74
C GLN A 116 -25.65 6.49 10.19
N TRP A 117 -24.52 7.14 10.48
CA TRP A 117 -24.22 7.67 11.82
C TRP A 117 -25.32 8.63 12.30
N VAL A 118 -25.83 9.51 11.43
CA VAL A 118 -26.96 10.37 11.80
C VAL A 118 -28.23 9.55 12.04
N SER A 119 -28.54 8.62 11.15
CA SER A 119 -29.78 7.85 11.25
C SER A 119 -29.83 6.91 12.46
N GLU A 120 -28.69 6.38 12.90
CA GLU A 120 -28.60 5.36 13.95
C GLU A 120 -28.06 5.91 15.28
N GLY A 121 -27.11 6.85 15.24
CA GLY A 121 -26.40 7.36 16.41
C GLY A 121 -26.87 8.74 16.87
N PHE A 122 -27.39 9.57 15.98
CA PHE A 122 -27.73 10.96 16.31
C PHE A 122 -29.18 11.07 16.83
N MET A 123 -29.31 11.41 18.12
CA MET A 123 -30.61 11.63 18.79
C MET A 123 -31.59 10.44 18.66
N ASN A 124 -31.08 9.21 18.68
CA ASN A 124 -31.88 8.00 18.59
C ASN A 124 -32.55 7.68 19.95
N ASP A 125 -33.48 8.55 20.36
CA ASP A 125 -34.32 8.35 21.54
C ASP A 125 -35.53 7.47 21.15
N PRO A 126 -35.73 6.29 21.76
CA PRO A 126 -36.86 5.42 21.45
C PRO A 126 -38.24 6.04 21.71
N ASN A 127 -38.31 7.16 22.46
CA ASN A 127 -39.54 7.93 22.69
C ASN A 127 -39.67 9.18 21.79
N SER A 128 -38.79 9.34 20.81
CA SER A 128 -38.77 10.48 19.89
C SER A 128 -40.00 10.53 18.98
N ASP A 129 -40.62 11.71 18.89
CA ASP A 129 -41.74 11.98 17.98
C ASP A 129 -41.35 11.67 16.52
N ARG A 130 -42.31 11.14 15.75
CA ARG A 130 -42.12 10.80 14.31
C ARG A 130 -41.57 11.97 13.48
N GLU A 131 -41.89 13.21 13.86
CA GLU A 131 -41.39 14.42 13.19
C GLU A 131 -39.88 14.63 13.40
N LYS A 132 -39.35 14.33 14.59
CA LYS A 132 -37.91 14.43 14.89
C LYS A 132 -37.12 13.40 14.08
N ASN A 133 -37.63 12.18 13.96
CA ASN A 133 -36.97 11.15 13.16
C ASN A 133 -36.94 11.50 11.66
N GLN A 134 -37.94 12.22 11.15
CA GLN A 134 -37.92 12.76 9.77
C GLN A 134 -36.87 13.88 9.61
N GLN A 135 -36.68 14.72 10.63
CA GLN A 135 -35.64 15.76 10.61
C GLN A 135 -34.23 15.15 10.64
N VAL A 136 -34.02 14.11 11.46
CA VAL A 136 -32.76 13.34 11.51
C VAL A 136 -32.47 12.70 10.16
N LYS A 137 -33.47 12.10 9.50
CA LYS A 137 -33.29 11.55 8.14
C LYS A 137 -32.94 12.62 7.10
N LYS A 138 -33.58 13.80 7.17
CA LYS A 138 -33.24 14.93 6.28
C LYS A 138 -31.83 15.45 6.54
N LEU A 139 -31.40 15.46 7.80
CA LEU A 139 -30.05 15.83 8.18
C LEU A 139 -29.02 14.84 7.64
N GLY A 140 -29.27 13.53 7.77
CA GLY A 140 -28.38 12.50 7.20
C GLY A 140 -28.21 12.64 5.69
N GLY A 141 -29.33 12.84 4.96
CA GLY A 141 -29.27 13.09 3.52
C GLY A 141 -28.56 14.41 3.16
N PHE A 142 -28.66 15.45 4.00
CA PHE A 142 -27.93 16.70 3.79
C PHE A 142 -26.42 16.54 4.03
N LEU A 143 -26.01 15.83 5.08
CA LEU A 143 -24.60 15.56 5.36
C LEU A 143 -23.98 14.71 4.26
N ARG A 144 -24.70 13.71 3.76
CA ARG A 144 -24.27 12.91 2.62
C ARG A 144 -23.90 13.78 1.42
N VAL A 145 -24.75 14.74 1.05
CA VAL A 145 -24.48 15.66 -0.07
C VAL A 145 -23.29 16.58 0.22
N LEU A 146 -23.15 17.06 1.46
CA LEU A 146 -21.98 17.87 1.84
C LEU A 146 -20.68 17.07 1.78
N GLU A 147 -20.69 15.80 2.17
CA GLU A 147 -19.51 14.95 2.12
C GLU A 147 -19.17 14.58 0.66
N GLU A 148 -20.16 14.30 -0.19
CA GLU A 148 -19.97 14.15 -1.64
C GLU A 148 -19.32 15.43 -2.26
N GLU A 149 -19.78 16.63 -1.87
CA GLU A 149 -19.20 17.90 -2.30
C GLU A 149 -17.75 18.05 -1.82
N ARG A 150 -17.47 17.70 -0.56
CA ARG A 150 -16.13 17.74 0.02
C ARG A 150 -15.17 16.79 -0.69
N GLU A 151 -15.59 15.57 -0.96
CA GLU A 151 -14.81 14.60 -1.72
C GLU A 151 -14.53 15.10 -3.14
N SER A 152 -15.53 15.70 -3.80
CA SER A 152 -15.34 16.27 -5.13
C SER A 152 -14.29 17.38 -5.16
N GLU A 153 -14.24 18.23 -4.12
CA GLU A 153 -13.22 19.27 -3.99
C GLU A 153 -11.85 18.67 -3.69
N ASN A 154 -11.79 17.63 -2.86
CA ASN A 154 -10.54 16.89 -2.60
C ASN A 154 -9.99 16.29 -3.90
N VAL A 155 -10.83 15.72 -4.75
CA VAL A 155 -10.43 15.20 -6.07
C VAL A 155 -9.87 16.31 -6.95
N ARG A 156 -10.49 17.50 -6.99
CA ARG A 156 -9.96 18.65 -7.74
C ARG A 156 -8.59 19.09 -7.23
N ILE A 157 -8.43 19.17 -5.92
CA ILE A 157 -7.14 19.49 -5.28
C ILE A 157 -6.10 18.42 -5.61
N ALA A 158 -6.47 17.14 -5.55
CA ALA A 158 -5.59 16.02 -5.87
C ALA A 158 -5.15 16.06 -7.34
N LYS A 159 -6.08 16.28 -8.29
CA LYS A 159 -5.76 16.49 -9.71
C LYS A 159 -4.77 17.64 -9.92
N ARG A 160 -4.96 18.76 -9.21
CA ARG A 160 -4.04 19.91 -9.29
C ARG A 160 -2.66 19.57 -8.72
N MET A 161 -2.61 18.82 -7.62
CA MET A 161 -1.36 18.38 -7.01
C MET A 161 -0.62 17.38 -7.91
N GLU A 162 -1.32 16.42 -8.50
CA GLU A 162 -0.77 15.41 -9.40
C GLU A 162 -0.17 16.07 -10.66
N ARG A 163 -0.87 17.01 -11.28
CA ARG A 163 -0.33 17.84 -12.37
C ARG A 163 0.95 18.59 -11.98
N ARG A 164 0.99 19.18 -10.77
CA ARG A 164 2.20 19.87 -10.28
C ARG A 164 3.38 18.93 -10.06
N LEU A 165 3.13 17.70 -9.61
CA LEU A 165 4.18 16.71 -9.41
C LEU A 165 4.74 16.19 -10.74
N GLU A 166 3.91 16.09 -11.76
CA GLU A 166 4.31 15.68 -13.11
C GLU A 166 5.02 16.78 -13.88
N ASN A 167 4.57 18.04 -13.75
CA ASN A 167 5.13 19.19 -14.45
C ASN A 167 6.44 19.71 -13.84
N GLN A 168 6.99 19.11 -12.78
CA GLN A 168 8.30 19.49 -12.21
C GLN A 168 9.50 19.29 -13.18
N GLY A 169 9.27 18.94 -14.45
CA GLY A 169 10.29 18.83 -15.51
C GLY A 169 10.05 19.68 -16.77
N GLU A 170 8.94 20.41 -16.89
CA GLU A 170 8.66 21.25 -18.07
C GLU A 170 8.50 22.71 -17.66
N GLU A 171 9.30 23.56 -18.31
CA GLU A 171 9.34 25.01 -18.11
C GLU A 171 7.96 25.62 -18.35
N PHE A 172 7.50 26.43 -17.39
CA PHE A 172 6.19 27.06 -17.33
C PHE A 172 5.78 27.75 -18.65
N ASP A 173 4.69 27.29 -19.26
CA ASP A 173 3.77 28.17 -19.97
C ASP A 173 2.53 28.32 -19.09
N ASP A 174 2.48 29.43 -18.36
CA ASP A 174 1.33 29.89 -17.59
C ASP A 174 0.19 30.20 -18.58
N SER A 175 -0.53 29.18 -19.02
CA SER A 175 -1.87 29.35 -19.57
C SER A 175 -2.85 29.06 -18.45
N ASP A 176 -3.44 30.15 -17.94
CA ASP A 176 -4.62 30.18 -17.09
C ASP A 176 -5.72 29.26 -17.66
N GLU A 177 -5.77 28.01 -17.21
CA GLU A 177 -6.86 27.08 -17.50
C GLU A 177 -7.66 26.85 -16.22
N ASP A 178 -8.18 27.97 -15.69
CA ASP A 178 -9.44 28.02 -14.94
C ASP A 178 -10.62 27.83 -15.92
N GLU A 179 -10.58 26.80 -16.77
CA GLU A 179 -11.76 26.37 -17.51
C GLU A 179 -12.52 25.35 -16.67
N ASP A 180 -13.74 25.74 -16.29
CA ASP A 180 -14.80 24.88 -15.78
C ASP A 180 -14.79 23.50 -16.45
N GLU A 181 -14.20 22.49 -15.78
CA GLU A 181 -14.55 21.07 -15.97
C GLU A 181 -15.97 20.83 -15.43
N SER A 182 -16.94 21.60 -15.93
CA SER A 182 -18.32 21.16 -15.98
C SER A 182 -18.34 20.00 -16.97
N VAL A 183 -18.61 18.80 -16.47
CA VAL A 183 -18.75 17.59 -17.27
C VAL A 183 -19.99 17.76 -18.16
N SER A 184 -19.83 18.46 -19.28
CA SER A 184 -20.91 18.81 -20.18
C SER A 184 -21.21 17.61 -21.06
N PHE A 185 -22.12 16.77 -20.57
CA PHE A 185 -22.75 15.72 -21.34
C PHE A 185 -23.81 16.34 -22.26
N ASN A 186 -23.48 16.49 -23.54
CA ASN A 186 -24.50 16.32 -24.56
C ASN A 186 -23.93 15.72 -25.85
N GLY A 187 -24.62 14.69 -26.33
CA GLY A 187 -24.20 13.90 -27.47
C GLY A 187 -24.25 14.64 -28.80
N LYS A 188 -23.49 14.06 -29.74
CA LYS A 188 -23.44 14.29 -31.20
C LYS A 188 -22.48 15.38 -31.71
N SER A 189 -21.45 14.86 -32.39
CA SER A 189 -20.79 15.36 -33.61
C SER A 189 -20.28 16.80 -33.62
N GLY A 190 -18.96 16.96 -33.69
CA GLY A 190 -18.34 18.22 -34.08
C GLY A 190 -16.83 18.13 -33.96
N GLN A 191 -16.18 18.23 -35.09
CA GLN A 191 -14.74 18.18 -35.34
C GLN A 191 -14.02 19.40 -34.72
N ASP A 192 -12.75 19.20 -34.36
CA ASP A 192 -11.71 20.20 -34.06
C ASP A 192 -11.72 20.91 -32.69
N GLY A 193 -10.95 20.34 -31.76
CA GLY A 193 -10.48 20.97 -30.52
C GLY A 193 -9.80 19.93 -29.63
N ARG A 194 -8.52 20.10 -29.34
CA ARG A 194 -7.68 19.13 -28.59
C ARG A 194 -8.14 19.01 -27.13
N GLY A 195 -9.16 18.19 -26.88
CA GLY A 195 -9.45 17.61 -25.58
C GLY A 195 -9.32 16.10 -25.71
N ASP A 196 -8.32 15.51 -25.07
CA ASP A 196 -8.14 14.06 -25.02
C ASP A 196 -9.36 13.48 -24.29
N ARG A 197 -10.32 12.91 -25.03
CA ARG A 197 -11.49 12.30 -24.42
C ARG A 197 -11.01 11.06 -23.67
N ILE A 198 -11.17 11.05 -22.35
CA ILE A 198 -10.84 9.90 -21.51
C ILE A 198 -11.62 8.68 -22.03
N GLU A 199 -10.91 7.72 -22.61
CA GLU A 199 -11.47 6.46 -23.06
C GLU A 199 -11.69 5.54 -21.85
N VAL A 200 -12.91 5.51 -21.34
CA VAL A 200 -13.32 4.58 -20.29
C VAL A 200 -13.34 3.16 -20.86
N LYS A 201 -12.56 2.25 -20.26
CA LYS A 201 -12.52 0.85 -20.69
C LYS A 201 -13.78 0.09 -20.28
N GLU A 202 -14.20 -0.84 -21.11
CA GLU A 202 -15.39 -1.66 -20.82
C GLU A 202 -15.20 -2.61 -19.63
N ASN A 203 -13.97 -3.09 -19.40
CA ASN A 203 -13.64 -3.98 -18.28
C ASN A 203 -13.03 -3.19 -17.11
N GLN A 204 -13.89 -2.64 -16.24
CA GLN A 204 -13.46 -1.87 -15.07
C GLN A 204 -12.74 -2.72 -14.01
N GLU A 205 -13.10 -4.00 -13.83
CA GLU A 205 -12.43 -4.89 -12.86
C GLU A 205 -10.93 -5.05 -13.17
N GLU A 206 -10.58 -5.16 -14.45
CA GLU A 206 -9.19 -5.23 -14.87
C GLU A 206 -8.45 -3.90 -14.63
N VAL A 207 -9.13 -2.76 -14.82
CA VAL A 207 -8.57 -1.44 -14.49
C VAL A 207 -8.31 -1.33 -12.99
N GLU A 208 -9.25 -1.75 -12.15
CA GLU A 208 -9.10 -1.78 -10.70
C GLU A 208 -7.91 -2.63 -10.27
N ARG A 209 -7.74 -3.81 -10.85
CA ARG A 209 -6.63 -4.70 -10.55
C ARG A 209 -5.28 -4.08 -10.92
N VAL A 210 -5.18 -3.46 -12.10
CA VAL A 210 -3.95 -2.79 -12.54
C VAL A 210 -3.67 -1.56 -11.69
N PHE A 211 -4.70 -0.79 -11.36
CA PHE A 211 -4.59 0.39 -10.50
C PHE A 211 -4.15 0.03 -9.08
N GLY A 212 -4.73 -1.01 -8.48
CA GLY A 212 -4.32 -1.51 -7.16
C GLY A 212 -2.86 -1.96 -7.13
N LYS A 213 -2.38 -2.64 -8.18
CA LYS A 213 -0.95 -2.95 -8.34
C LYS A 213 -0.10 -1.69 -8.40
N ARG A 214 -0.56 -0.66 -9.12
CA ARG A 214 0.19 0.59 -9.24
C ARG A 214 0.25 1.38 -7.93
N ILE A 215 -0.85 1.41 -7.16
CA ILE A 215 -0.86 1.98 -5.80
C ILE A 215 0.16 1.27 -4.92
N LEU A 216 0.17 -0.07 -4.94
CA LEU A 216 1.13 -0.86 -4.18
C LEU A 216 2.57 -0.52 -4.55
N GLU A 217 2.89 -0.43 -5.84
CA GLU A 217 4.22 -0.02 -6.31
C GLU A 217 4.63 1.36 -5.79
N ILE A 218 3.75 2.35 -5.93
CA ILE A 218 4.01 3.73 -5.47
C ILE A 218 4.21 3.78 -3.95
N PHE A 219 3.42 3.00 -3.20
CA PHE A 219 3.58 2.86 -1.75
C PHE A 219 4.94 2.25 -1.37
N LEU A 220 5.32 1.15 -2.03
CA LEU A 220 6.60 0.47 -1.79
C LEU A 220 7.82 1.32 -2.21
N ASP A 221 7.65 2.24 -3.15
CA ASP A 221 8.69 3.19 -3.58
C ASP A 221 8.82 4.42 -2.67
N GLY A 222 7.90 4.62 -1.72
CA GLY A 222 7.96 5.68 -0.72
C GLY A 222 7.28 6.94 -1.16
N MET A 223 5.96 6.89 -1.13
CA MET A 223 5.09 7.99 -1.47
C MET A 223 5.08 9.11 -0.43
N ASP A 224 5.46 10.32 -0.80
CA ASP A 224 5.67 11.42 0.16
C ASP A 224 4.42 11.92 0.91
N THR A 225 3.24 11.44 0.55
CA THR A 225 1.98 11.89 1.17
C THR A 225 1.51 11.02 2.35
N ILE A 226 2.21 9.93 2.66
CA ILE A 226 1.90 9.02 3.78
C ILE A 226 2.95 9.16 4.88
N ASP A 227 2.50 9.11 6.13
CA ASP A 227 3.41 8.90 7.27
C ASP A 227 3.74 7.41 7.41
N TYR A 228 4.98 7.04 7.07
CA TYR A 228 5.49 5.68 7.18
C TYR A 228 6.15 5.40 8.54
N THR A 229 6.22 6.37 9.46
CA THR A 229 7.00 6.23 10.70
C THR A 229 6.59 4.99 11.51
N SER A 230 5.29 4.69 11.55
CA SER A 230 4.72 3.51 12.22
C SER A 230 4.96 2.19 11.49
N ILE A 231 5.40 2.23 10.23
CA ILE A 231 5.61 1.05 9.38
C ILE A 231 7.12 0.78 9.23
N ASP A 232 7.91 1.82 8.99
CA ASP A 232 9.35 1.70 8.70
C ASP A 232 10.16 1.36 9.95
N PHE A 233 9.76 1.91 11.11
CA PHE A 233 10.53 1.82 12.36
C PHE A 233 9.95 0.86 13.39
N LEU A 234 8.77 0.29 13.13
CA LEU A 234 8.18 -0.74 13.99
C LEU A 234 8.23 -2.09 13.29
N GLU A 235 8.67 -3.11 14.02
CA GLU A 235 8.52 -4.50 13.58
C GLU A 235 7.03 -4.85 13.52
N PRO A 236 6.55 -5.50 12.45
CA PRO A 236 5.17 -5.92 12.37
C PRO A 236 4.82 -6.90 13.52
N PRO A 237 3.62 -6.79 14.11
CA PRO A 237 3.17 -7.70 15.16
C PRO A 237 3.02 -9.11 14.57
N GLY A 238 3.79 -10.06 15.10
CA GLY A 238 3.82 -11.45 14.61
C GLY A 238 5.05 -11.81 13.78
N GLY A 239 5.98 -10.88 13.56
CA GLY A 239 7.21 -11.14 12.80
C GLY A 239 6.97 -11.29 11.30
N ASP A 240 7.98 -11.80 10.58
CA ASP A 240 7.84 -12.15 9.17
C ASP A 240 7.24 -13.56 9.05
N PRO A 241 6.03 -13.71 8.47
CA PRO A 241 5.40 -15.02 8.29
C PRO A 241 6.27 -15.99 7.49
N ILE A 242 7.06 -15.47 6.53
CA ILE A 242 7.97 -16.29 5.73
C ILE A 242 9.12 -16.78 6.60
N ALA A 243 9.71 -15.90 7.41
CA ALA A 243 10.76 -16.31 8.35
C ALA A 243 10.28 -17.36 9.36
N LEU A 244 9.04 -17.25 9.85
CA LEU A 244 8.45 -18.27 10.73
C LEU A 244 8.29 -19.61 10.01
N GLN A 245 7.87 -19.59 8.75
CA GLN A 245 7.74 -20.81 7.96
C GLN A 245 9.10 -21.43 7.62
N ASP A 246 10.10 -20.61 7.27
CA ASP A 246 11.46 -21.06 7.01
C ASP A 246 12.13 -21.66 8.27
N GLU A 247 11.82 -21.12 9.46
CA GLU A 247 12.25 -21.68 10.74
C GLU A 247 11.56 -23.02 11.05
N GLU A 248 10.28 -23.14 10.74
CA GLU A 248 9.52 -24.40 10.86
C GLU A 248 10.06 -25.46 9.89
N ASP A 249 10.28 -25.11 8.62
CA ASP A 249 10.82 -26.02 7.61
C ASP A 249 12.22 -26.52 8.01
N ARG A 250 13.07 -25.63 8.55
CA ARG A 250 14.40 -26.02 9.06
C ARG A 250 14.31 -26.96 10.25
N TYR A 251 13.32 -26.77 11.14
CA TYR A 251 13.12 -27.66 12.28
C TYR A 251 12.85 -29.11 11.83
N PHE A 252 12.16 -29.31 10.70
CA PHE A 252 11.91 -30.65 10.15
C PHE A 252 13.11 -31.26 9.40
N ASP A 253 13.99 -30.44 8.83
CA ASP A 253 15.21 -30.92 8.16
C ASP A 253 16.28 -31.38 9.17
N ASP A 254 16.30 -30.80 10.38
CA ASP A 254 17.27 -31.11 11.43
C ASP A 254 16.83 -32.30 12.33
N GLU A 255 15.57 -32.76 12.27
CA GLU A 255 15.13 -33.99 12.94
C GLU A 255 15.62 -35.23 12.16
N GLU A 256 16.61 -35.96 12.72
CA GLU A 256 16.95 -37.29 12.19
C GLU A 256 15.68 -38.15 12.08
N PRO A 257 15.41 -38.77 10.91
CA PRO A 257 14.19 -39.54 10.71
C PRO A 257 14.08 -40.58 11.81
N SER A 258 13.01 -40.49 12.60
CA SER A 258 12.82 -41.31 13.79
C SER A 258 13.11 -42.78 13.46
N ARG A 259 14.22 -43.29 14.01
CA ARG A 259 14.58 -44.70 13.85
C ARG A 259 13.52 -45.52 14.55
N THR A 260 12.65 -46.15 13.75
CA THR A 260 11.76 -47.17 14.29
C THR A 260 12.60 -48.23 15.03
N PRO A 261 12.11 -48.83 16.12
CA PRO A 261 12.86 -49.80 16.92
C PRO A 261 13.39 -51.03 16.14
N ASN A 262 12.94 -51.21 14.89
CA ASN A 262 13.36 -52.27 13.97
C ASN A 262 14.38 -51.84 12.90
N GLY A 263 14.97 -50.64 12.98
CA GLY A 263 16.18 -50.29 12.24
C GLY A 263 16.06 -50.39 10.71
N HIS A 264 14.92 -50.02 10.14
CA HIS A 264 14.79 -49.84 8.70
C HIS A 264 14.98 -48.36 8.37
N ASP A 265 16.21 -47.98 8.01
CA ASP A 265 16.52 -46.67 7.42
C ASP A 265 15.87 -46.62 6.02
N GLN A 266 14.61 -46.20 5.93
CA GLN A 266 13.96 -45.87 4.65
C GLN A 266 14.47 -44.50 4.18
N GLY A 267 15.66 -44.46 3.58
CA GLY A 267 16.18 -43.19 3.03
C GLY A 267 17.57 -43.23 2.43
N ALA A 268 18.38 -44.26 2.68
CA ALA A 268 19.70 -44.38 2.08
C ALA A 268 19.63 -44.94 0.65
N GLY A 269 19.07 -44.15 -0.27
CA GLY A 269 18.95 -44.46 -1.70
C GLY A 269 19.80 -43.55 -2.57
N GLN A 270 21.09 -43.84 -2.65
CA GLN A 270 22.01 -43.51 -3.75
C GLN A 270 22.10 -42.04 -4.22
N GLU A 271 22.98 -41.27 -3.57
CA GLU A 271 23.78 -40.27 -4.26
C GLU A 271 24.85 -40.98 -5.12
N SER A 272 24.56 -41.22 -6.40
CA SER A 272 25.63 -41.46 -7.37
C SER A 272 25.23 -40.99 -8.78
N SER A 273 25.81 -39.85 -9.16
CA SER A 273 26.33 -39.59 -10.50
C SER A 273 25.34 -39.51 -11.67
N VAL A 274 24.88 -38.29 -12.01
CA VAL A 274 24.68 -37.90 -13.43
C VAL A 274 25.00 -36.41 -13.63
N ARG A 275 26.24 -36.13 -14.03
CA ARG A 275 26.53 -35.02 -14.95
C ARG A 275 26.28 -35.53 -16.38
N SER A 276 25.64 -34.70 -17.21
CA SER A 276 25.52 -34.81 -18.68
C SER A 276 24.41 -35.72 -19.22
N ARG A 277 23.36 -35.12 -19.80
CA ARG A 277 23.16 -35.08 -21.27
C ARG A 277 21.86 -34.36 -21.65
N LEU A 278 21.99 -33.58 -22.73
CA LEU A 278 20.90 -33.02 -23.53
C LEU A 278 19.98 -34.11 -24.11
N ASN A 279 18.74 -33.66 -24.36
CA ASN A 279 17.77 -34.08 -25.38
C ASN A 279 16.87 -35.31 -25.16
N GLU A 280 15.63 -35.06 -25.59
CA GLU A 280 14.55 -35.95 -26.06
C GLU A 280 13.49 -36.48 -25.08
N ASP A 281 12.28 -36.01 -25.37
CA ASP A 281 11.01 -36.74 -25.46
C ASP A 281 10.29 -37.25 -24.20
N GLY A 282 9.19 -36.53 -23.93
CA GLY A 282 7.86 -37.14 -23.96
C GLY A 282 7.60 -38.26 -22.96
N LYS A 283 7.31 -37.91 -21.70
CA LYS A 283 6.55 -38.79 -20.80
C LYS A 283 5.43 -38.02 -20.10
N GLN A 284 4.21 -38.37 -20.52
CA GLN A 284 2.96 -38.10 -19.83
C GLN A 284 3.07 -38.56 -18.37
N THR A 285 2.86 -37.65 -17.44
CA THR A 285 2.52 -38.00 -16.07
C THR A 285 1.02 -38.29 -16.02
N GLN A 286 0.66 -39.57 -16.03
CA GLN A 286 -0.69 -40.03 -15.70
C GLN A 286 -0.89 -39.85 -14.19
N ASN A 287 -1.61 -38.79 -13.82
CA ASN A 287 -2.15 -38.67 -12.47
C ASN A 287 -3.29 -39.69 -12.32
N GLY A 288 -3.09 -40.62 -11.38
CA GLY A 288 -4.05 -41.67 -11.05
C GLY A 288 -5.39 -41.10 -10.59
N GLN A 289 -6.45 -41.46 -11.30
CA GLN A 289 -7.82 -41.28 -10.87
C GLN A 289 -8.14 -42.38 -9.86
N GLY A 290 -8.32 -42.02 -8.59
CA GLY A 290 -8.96 -42.88 -7.61
C GLY A 290 -10.48 -42.78 -7.78
N GLU A 291 -11.11 -43.85 -8.23
CA GLU A 291 -12.56 -44.00 -8.23
C GLU A 291 -13.05 -44.16 -6.78
N TYR A 292 -14.05 -43.35 -6.39
CA TYR A 292 -14.81 -43.55 -5.16
C TYR A 292 -16.04 -44.38 -5.50
N ASP A 293 -16.13 -45.58 -4.94
CA ASP A 293 -17.37 -46.37 -4.91
C ASP A 293 -18.37 -45.68 -3.96
N TYR A 294 -19.61 -45.49 -4.46
CA TYR A 294 -20.77 -44.99 -3.72
C TYR A 294 -21.47 -46.09 -2.92
#